data_AF-A0A0N0V2C3-F1
#
_entry.id   AF-A0A0N0V2C3-F1
#
_cell.length_a   1.000
_cell.length_b   1.000
_cell.length_c   1.000
_cell.angle_alpha   90.00
_cell.angle_beta   90.00
_cell.angle_gamma   90.00
#
_symmetry.space_group_name_H-M   'P 1'
#
loop_
_entity.id
_entity.type
_entity.pdbx_description
1 polymer ?
#
loop_
_entity_poly.entity_id
_entity_poly.type
_entity_poly.pdbx_seq_one_letter_code
_entity_poly.pdbx_strand_id
1 'polypeptide(L)'
;MSVVRYSHVMHILSQVEGLLQADTDSIDALKAAFPAGTVSGAPKVRAMEIIDELENNARGPYAGAVGYFGPNDAMDMCIAIRTILFRQNQFTIQVGAGIVADSVPVNEYKELQNKAGQSIAALEKAAKGDI
;
A
#
# COMPACT_ATOMS: atom_id res chain seq x y z
N MET A 1 -13.82 -11.47 10.25
CA MET A 1 -13.43 -10.11 10.66
C MET A 1 -12.76 -10.22 12.03
N SER A 2 -11.46 -9.93 12.11
CA SER A 2 -10.64 -10.03 13.32
C SER A 2 -9.85 -8.73 13.54
N VAL A 3 -9.40 -8.47 14.77
CA VAL A 3 -8.52 -7.33 15.08
C VAL A 3 -7.10 -7.83 15.20
N VAL A 4 -6.21 -7.31 14.35
CA VAL A 4 -4.77 -7.59 14.38
C VAL A 4 -4.05 -6.40 14.99
N ARG A 5 -3.17 -6.65 15.96
CA ARG A 5 -2.41 -5.61 16.67
C ARG A 5 -0.97 -5.59 16.18
N TYR A 6 -0.51 -4.42 15.76
CA TYR A 6 0.89 -4.11 15.46
C TYR A 6 1.46 -3.19 16.55
N SER A 7 2.76 -2.88 16.47
CA SER A 7 3.48 -2.13 17.50
C SER A 7 2.86 -0.78 17.86
N HIS A 8 2.21 -0.10 16.90
CA HIS A 8 1.68 1.25 17.09
C HIS A 8 0.23 1.43 16.59
N VAL A 9 -0.35 0.43 15.93
CA VAL A 9 -1.69 0.51 15.31
C VAL A 9 -2.40 -0.84 15.36
N MET A 10 -3.72 -0.83 15.26
CA MET A 10 -4.54 -2.03 15.10
C MET A 10 -5.30 -1.98 13.78
N HIS A 11 -5.38 -3.09 13.06
CA HIS A 11 -6.14 -3.19 11.82
C HIS A 11 -7.31 -4.17 11.99
N ILE A 12 -8.43 -3.85 11.36
CA ILE A 12 -9.52 -4.79 11.14
C ILE A 12 -9.16 -5.60 9.90
N LEU A 13 -9.05 -6.92 10.05
CA LEU A 13 -8.65 -7.83 9.00
C LEU A 13 -9.78 -8.81 8.66
N SER A 14 -9.91 -9.07 7.37
CA SER A 14 -10.68 -10.18 6.82
C SER A 14 -9.81 -10.89 5.79
N GLN A 15 -9.89 -12.22 5.76
CA GLN A 15 -9.18 -13.07 4.80
C GLN A 15 -10.19 -13.61 3.81
N VAL A 16 -9.84 -13.53 2.52
CA VAL A 16 -10.65 -14.02 1.41
C VAL A 16 -9.79 -14.98 0.63
N GLU A 17 -10.31 -16.18 0.39
CA GLU A 17 -9.61 -17.26 -0.31
C GLU A 17 -10.50 -17.80 -1.43
N GLY A 18 -9.87 -18.40 -2.43
CA GLY A 18 -10.55 -19.03 -3.56
C GLY A 18 -9.62 -20.01 -4.26
N LEU A 19 -10.20 -20.84 -5.12
CA LEU A 19 -9.45 -21.73 -6.01
C LEU A 19 -9.29 -21.05 -7.37
N LEU A 20 -8.08 -21.10 -7.93
CA LEU A 20 -7.83 -20.66 -9.29
C LEU A 20 -8.63 -21.52 -10.27
N GLN A 21 -9.03 -20.91 -11.39
CA GLN A 21 -9.64 -21.66 -12.49
C GLN A 21 -8.58 -22.53 -13.16
N ALA A 22 -9.01 -23.62 -13.80
CA ALA A 22 -8.10 -24.61 -14.39
C ALA A 22 -7.12 -24.00 -15.42
N ASP A 23 -7.53 -22.94 -16.11
CA ASP A 23 -6.76 -22.27 -17.17
C ASP A 23 -6.15 -20.93 -16.71
N THR A 24 -5.94 -20.74 -15.40
CA THR A 24 -5.35 -19.50 -14.82
C THR A 24 -4.19 -19.82 -13.89
N ASP A 25 -3.23 -18.90 -13.82
CA ASP A 25 -2.06 -19.00 -12.94
C ASP A 25 -1.99 -17.86 -11.90
N SER A 26 -0.95 -17.88 -11.07
CA SER A 26 -0.70 -16.84 -10.06
C SER A 26 -0.55 -15.43 -10.63
N ILE A 27 -0.04 -15.29 -11.87
CA ILE A 27 0.11 -13.99 -12.53
C ILE A 27 -1.26 -13.46 -12.94
N ASP A 28 -2.16 -14.31 -13.44
CA ASP A 28 -3.54 -13.93 -13.74
C ASP A 28 -4.30 -13.51 -12.48
N ALA A 29 -4.08 -14.23 -11.38
CA ALA A 29 -4.63 -13.86 -10.07
C ALA A 29 -4.15 -12.47 -9.62
N LEU A 30 -2.85 -12.18 -9.76
CA LEU A 30 -2.29 -10.87 -9.46
C LEU A 30 -2.90 -9.79 -10.35
N LYS A 31 -2.96 -9.99 -11.67
CA LYS A 31 -3.54 -9.01 -12.61
C LYS A 31 -5.00 -8.68 -12.29
N ALA A 32 -5.80 -9.69 -11.93
CA ALA A 32 -7.20 -9.50 -11.58
C ALA A 32 -7.36 -8.72 -10.26
N ALA A 33 -6.51 -8.99 -9.27
CA ALA A 33 -6.56 -8.34 -7.97
C ALA A 33 -5.92 -6.94 -7.96
N PHE A 34 -4.95 -6.67 -8.84
CA PHE A 34 -4.15 -5.45 -8.86
C PHE A 34 -4.90 -4.23 -9.43
N PRO A 35 -4.60 -3.00 -8.97
CA PRO A 35 -3.99 -2.70 -7.69
C PRO A 35 -4.96 -3.01 -6.53
N ALA A 36 -4.42 -3.07 -5.32
CA ALA A 36 -5.22 -3.36 -4.14
C ALA A 36 -6.31 -2.29 -3.90
N GLY A 37 -7.51 -2.74 -3.53
CA GLY A 37 -8.66 -1.86 -3.26
C GLY A 37 -8.41 -0.88 -2.12
N THR A 38 -7.57 -1.25 -1.14
CA THR A 38 -7.23 -0.44 0.05
C THR A 38 -6.41 0.81 -0.27
N VAL A 39 -5.79 0.89 -1.45
CA VAL A 39 -4.92 2.01 -1.89
C VAL A 39 -5.42 2.68 -3.18
N SER A 40 -6.53 2.18 -3.73
CA SER A 40 -7.23 2.77 -4.88
C SER A 40 -8.58 3.31 -4.42
N GLY A 41 -9.55 2.42 -4.18
CA GLY A 41 -10.87 2.75 -3.67
C GLY A 41 -11.96 1.84 -4.26
N ALA A 42 -13.22 2.25 -4.10
CA ALA A 42 -14.37 1.52 -4.61
C ALA A 42 -15.44 2.48 -5.17
N PRO A 43 -15.95 2.28 -6.39
CA PRO A 43 -15.53 1.30 -7.41
C PRO A 43 -14.08 1.53 -7.91
N LYS A 44 -13.29 0.46 -8.09
CA LYS A 44 -11.82 0.54 -8.30
C LYS A 44 -11.42 1.47 -9.45
N VAL A 45 -12.01 1.28 -10.63
CA VAL A 45 -11.67 2.07 -11.83
C VAL A 45 -11.97 3.54 -11.61
N ARG A 46 -13.17 3.87 -11.12
CA ARG A 46 -13.54 5.28 -10.89
C ARG A 46 -12.67 5.93 -9.81
N ALA A 47 -12.32 5.20 -8.77
CA ALA A 47 -11.41 5.71 -7.74
C ALA A 47 -10.01 6.01 -8.32
N MET A 48 -9.50 5.15 -9.20
CA MET A 48 -8.21 5.39 -9.88
C MET A 48 -8.26 6.59 -10.81
N GLU A 49 -9.36 6.82 -11.54
CA GLU A 49 -9.53 8.02 -12.37
C GLU A 49 -9.50 9.30 -11.50
N ILE A 50 -10.21 9.32 -10.38
CA ILE A 50 -10.19 10.47 -9.45
C ILE A 50 -8.78 10.70 -8.89
N ILE A 51 -8.07 9.63 -8.56
CA ILE A 51 -6.67 9.72 -8.11
C ILE A 51 -5.80 10.35 -9.20
N ASP A 52 -5.95 9.92 -10.46
CA ASP A 52 -5.20 10.43 -11.60
C ASP A 52 -5.54 11.90 -11.90
N GLU A 53 -6.81 12.30 -11.74
CA GLU A 53 -7.26 13.70 -11.86
C GLU A 53 -6.65 14.61 -10.78
N LEU A 54 -6.38 14.08 -9.57
CA LEU A 54 -5.93 14.85 -8.41
C LEU A 54 -4.42 14.80 -8.17
N GLU A 55 -3.74 13.72 -8.54
CA GLU A 55 -2.30 13.54 -8.34
C GLU A 55 -1.52 14.01 -9.57
N ASN A 56 -0.64 14.99 -9.40
CA ASN A 56 0.14 15.57 -10.51
C ASN A 56 1.27 14.68 -11.04
N ASN A 57 1.47 13.48 -10.48
CA ASN A 57 2.59 12.59 -10.83
C ASN A 57 2.16 11.13 -10.72
N ALA A 58 2.77 10.27 -11.55
CA ALA A 58 2.63 8.84 -11.40
C ALA A 58 3.16 8.36 -10.03
N ARG A 59 2.42 7.44 -9.39
CA ARG A 59 2.77 6.86 -8.07
C ARG A 59 4.06 6.04 -8.06
N GLY A 60 4.56 5.63 -9.23
CA GLY A 60 5.72 4.75 -9.33
C GLY A 60 5.51 3.47 -8.52
N PRO A 61 6.43 3.11 -7.59
CA PRO A 61 6.26 1.92 -6.77
C PRO A 61 5.18 2.04 -5.69
N TYR A 62 4.76 3.25 -5.30
CA TYR A 62 3.76 3.42 -4.25
C TYR A 62 2.42 2.79 -4.66
N ALA A 63 1.79 2.07 -3.74
CA ALA A 63 0.56 1.29 -3.98
C ALA A 63 0.71 0.15 -5.02
N GLY A 64 1.93 -0.12 -5.49
CA GLY A 64 2.28 -1.28 -6.30
C GLY A 64 2.37 -2.58 -5.48
N ALA A 65 2.96 -3.61 -6.09
CA ALA A 65 3.20 -4.91 -5.47
C ALA A 65 4.70 -5.21 -5.38
N VAL A 66 5.15 -5.74 -4.25
CA VAL A 66 6.53 -6.21 -4.02
C VAL A 66 6.45 -7.61 -3.45
N GLY A 67 7.23 -8.54 -4.01
CA GLY A 67 7.13 -9.94 -3.63
C GLY A 67 7.93 -10.84 -4.55
N TYR A 68 7.51 -12.09 -4.66
CA TYR A 68 8.19 -13.09 -5.49
C TYR A 68 7.23 -14.00 -6.25
N PHE A 69 7.76 -14.59 -7.31
CA PHE A 69 7.21 -15.77 -7.98
C PHE A 69 8.22 -16.91 -7.86
N GLY A 70 7.73 -18.12 -7.61
CA GLY A 70 8.54 -19.32 -7.40
C GLY A 70 8.03 -20.52 -8.19
N PRO A 71 8.70 -21.68 -8.06
CA PRO A 71 8.26 -22.92 -8.68
C PRO A 71 6.86 -23.32 -8.22
N ASN A 72 6.16 -24.12 -9.04
CA ASN A 72 4.83 -24.65 -8.73
C ASN A 72 3.79 -23.55 -8.45
N ASP A 73 3.85 -22.46 -9.20
CA ASP A 73 2.91 -21.32 -9.10
C ASP A 73 2.90 -20.64 -7.73
N ALA A 74 4.00 -20.76 -6.97
CA ALA A 74 4.16 -20.08 -5.69
C ALA A 74 4.28 -18.57 -5.91
N MET A 75 3.41 -17.79 -5.26
CA MET A 75 3.46 -16.33 -5.29
C MET A 75 3.14 -15.78 -3.91
N ASP A 76 3.90 -14.77 -3.48
CA ASP A 76 3.52 -13.92 -2.36
C ASP A 76 3.86 -12.47 -2.71
N MET A 77 2.90 -11.57 -2.47
CA MET A 77 2.95 -10.16 -2.84
C MET A 77 2.43 -9.31 -1.68
N CYS A 78 3.21 -8.33 -1.27
CA CYS A 78 2.76 -7.27 -0.37
C CYS A 78 2.50 -5.97 -1.14
N ILE A 79 1.61 -5.13 -0.61
CA ILE A 79 1.36 -3.80 -1.16
C ILE A 79 2.56 -2.91 -0.79
N ALA A 80 3.09 -2.18 -1.76
CA ALA A 80 4.19 -1.24 -1.59
C ALA A 80 3.73 0.05 -0.89
N ILE A 81 3.49 -0.05 0.42
CA ILE A 81 3.19 1.04 1.35
C ILE A 81 4.18 1.01 2.51
N ARG A 82 4.35 2.15 3.20
CA ARG A 82 5.42 2.34 4.20
C ARG A 82 6.82 2.09 3.63
N THR A 83 6.99 2.36 2.33
CA THR A 83 8.23 2.18 1.58
C THR A 83 8.95 3.52 1.41
N ILE A 84 10.28 3.50 1.49
CA ILE A 84 11.13 4.65 1.19
C ILE A 84 11.83 4.38 -0.14
N LEU A 85 11.57 5.21 -1.14
CA LEU A 85 12.22 5.11 -2.44
C LEU A 85 13.45 6.02 -2.47
N PHE A 86 14.63 5.44 -2.55
CA PHE A 86 15.87 6.19 -2.78
C PHE A 86 16.13 6.30 -4.28
N ARG A 87 16.36 7.52 -4.75
CA ARG A 87 16.77 7.79 -6.14
C ARG A 87 17.85 8.86 -6.12
N GLN A 88 19.06 8.48 -6.54
CA GLN A 88 20.24 9.34 -6.51
C GLN A 88 20.47 9.89 -5.08
N ASN A 89 20.50 11.22 -4.91
CA ASN A 89 20.73 11.89 -3.64
C ASN A 89 19.43 12.35 -2.96
N GLN A 90 18.30 11.74 -3.32
CA GLN A 90 16.98 12.06 -2.78
C GLN A 90 16.25 10.78 -2.36
N PHE A 91 15.33 10.93 -1.42
CA PHE A 91 14.38 9.89 -1.06
C PHE A 91 12.96 10.44 -1.14
N THR A 92 12.01 9.56 -1.43
CA THR A 92 10.57 9.87 -1.44
C THR A 92 9.85 8.93 -0.49
N ILE A 93 8.99 9.50 0.35
CA ILE A 93 8.03 8.78 1.19
C ILE A 93 6.65 9.21 0.73
N GLN A 94 5.88 8.27 0.19
CA GLN A 94 4.51 8.51 -0.24
C GLN A 94 3.54 7.85 0.75
N VAL A 95 2.53 8.60 1.17
CA VAL A 95 1.51 8.17 2.12
C VAL A 95 0.12 8.59 1.63
N GLY A 96 -0.89 7.85 2.05
CA GLY A 96 -2.28 8.10 1.68
C GLY A 96 -3.23 7.67 2.79
N ALA A 97 -4.47 8.13 2.68
CA ALA A 97 -5.57 7.82 3.57
C ALA A 97 -6.80 7.46 2.72
N GLY A 98 -7.67 6.59 3.24
CA GLY A 98 -8.91 6.23 2.57
C GLY A 98 -9.98 7.25 2.90
N ILE A 99 -10.47 7.98 1.90
CA ILE A 99 -11.48 9.01 2.10
C ILE A 99 -12.88 8.41 1.95
N VAL A 100 -13.72 8.64 2.96
CA VAL A 100 -15.14 8.27 2.97
C VAL A 100 -16.00 9.50 3.22
N ALA A 101 -17.32 9.35 3.11
CA ALA A 101 -18.26 10.47 3.27
C ALA A 101 -18.13 11.20 4.63
N ASP A 102 -17.81 10.45 5.68
CA ASP A 102 -17.68 10.96 7.04
C ASP A 102 -16.23 11.37 7.40
N SER A 103 -15.31 11.36 6.44
CA SER A 103 -13.91 11.73 6.67
C SER A 103 -13.80 13.20 7.08
N VAL A 104 -12.98 13.46 8.10
CA VAL A 104 -12.67 14.82 8.57
C VAL A 104 -11.28 15.20 8.06
N PRO A 105 -11.12 16.22 7.19
CA PRO A 105 -9.84 16.52 6.53
C PRO A 105 -8.64 16.65 7.49
N VAL A 106 -8.86 17.26 8.65
CA VAL A 106 -7.81 17.44 9.68
C VAL A 106 -7.35 16.10 10.26
N ASN A 107 -8.28 15.15 10.45
CA ASN A 107 -7.96 13.82 10.96
C ASN A 107 -7.20 12.99 9.92
N GLU A 108 -7.64 13.05 8.66
CA GLU A 108 -6.97 12.35 7.55
C GLU A 108 -5.53 12.85 7.37
N TYR A 109 -5.34 14.18 7.41
CA TYR A 109 -4.00 14.76 7.34
C TYR A 109 -3.10 14.32 8.50
N LYS A 110 -3.65 14.26 9.73
CA LYS A 110 -2.92 13.73 10.89
C LYS A 110 -2.56 12.26 10.70
N GLU A 111 -3.43 11.46 10.11
CA GLU A 111 -3.13 10.06 9.76
C GLU A 111 -1.97 9.95 8.77
N LEU A 112 -1.94 10.80 7.74
CA LEU A 112 -0.82 10.87 6.79
C LEU A 112 0.50 11.16 7.50
N GLN A 113 0.51 12.16 8.40
CA GLN A 113 1.68 12.50 9.21
C GLN A 113 2.15 11.32 10.07
N ASN A 114 1.22 10.62 10.73
CA ASN A 114 1.54 9.44 11.55
C ASN A 114 2.12 8.29 10.71
N LYS A 115 1.57 8.05 9.51
CA LYS A 115 2.08 7.03 8.57
C LYS A 115 3.49 7.38 8.08
N ALA A 116 3.73 8.65 7.73
CA ALA A 116 5.04 9.13 7.27
C ALA A 116 6.08 9.15 8.40
N GLY A 117 5.66 9.49 9.61
CA GLY A 117 6.53 9.61 10.79
C GLY A 117 7.31 8.32 11.10
N GLN A 118 6.74 7.14 10.80
CA GLN A 118 7.45 5.86 10.95
C GLN A 118 8.68 5.77 10.02
N SER A 119 8.50 6.09 8.74
CA SER A 119 9.59 6.09 7.76
C SER A 119 10.61 7.18 8.05
N ILE A 120 10.16 8.37 8.47
CA ILE A 120 11.05 9.48 8.85
C ILE A 120 11.91 9.11 10.06
N ALA A 121 11.29 8.58 11.12
CA ALA A 121 12.03 8.16 12.32
C ALA A 121 13.07 7.06 12.00
N ALA A 122 12.76 6.14 11.08
CA ALA A 122 13.70 5.14 10.61
C ALA A 122 14.91 5.77 9.89
N LEU A 123 14.68 6.77 9.02
CA LEU A 123 15.75 7.51 8.36
C LEU A 123 16.64 8.27 9.35
N GLU A 124 16.04 8.93 10.34
CA GLU A 124 16.78 9.68 11.36
C GLU A 124 17.69 8.77 12.19
N LYS A 125 17.20 7.59 12.59
CA LYS A 125 18.02 6.59 13.30
C LYS A 125 19.16 6.07 12.42
N ALA A 126 18.85 5.75 11.16
CA ALA A 126 19.85 5.27 10.22
C ALA A 126 20.95 6.32 9.96
N ALA A 127 20.59 7.60 9.87
CA ALA A 127 21.55 8.70 9.69
C ALA A 127 22.47 8.89 10.91
N LYS A 128 22.00 8.55 12.12
CA LYS A 128 22.81 8.59 13.35
C LYS A 128 23.68 7.36 13.56
N GLY A 129 23.43 6.27 12.83
CA GLY A 129 24.08 4.98 13.04
C GLY A 129 23.53 4.19 14.24
N ASP A 130 22.36 4.55 14.75
CA ASP A 130 21.71 3.92 15.92
C ASP A 130 20.93 2.64 15.54
N ILE A 131 21.45 1.83 14.60
CA ILE A 131 20.80 0.60 14.10
C ILE A 131 21.41 -0.63 14.78
#